data_AF-A0A922VFK2-F1
#
_entry.id   AF-A0A922VFK2-F1
#
_cell.length_a   1.000
_cell.length_b   1.000
_cell.length_c   1.000
_cell.angle_alpha   90.00
_cell.angle_beta   90.00
_cell.angle_gamma   90.00
#
_symmetry.space_group_name_H-M   'P 1'
#
loop_
_entity.id
_entity.type
_entity.pdbx_description
1 polymer ?
#
loop_
_entity_poly.entity_id
_entity_poly.type
_entity_poly.pdbx_seq_one_letter_code
_entity_poly.pdbx_strand_id
1 'polypeptide(L)'
;MVLPLYVSIEKVDRRLIEAAQDLYAGPWRRGGLIAGAISGGLVAIALQVGLGYGSLIGEDAAPAAVLPLGVIGAVAGGLVGGLLISQAFIRVTLPLSLPGVFAASILTFIPAIGDYVNAQLLGSPKTQMVGNVIQGRFLDQNDYPIAAALAFLLMAGILIAIALYAKLLGTEELTGGRA
;
A
#
# COMPACT_ATOMS: atom_id res chain seq x y z
N MET A 1 -18.61 -29.63 -17.76
CA MET A 1 -18.52 -28.25 -18.25
C MET A 1 -17.13 -27.91 -18.81
N VAL A 2 -16.46 -28.85 -19.49
CA VAL A 2 -15.07 -28.67 -19.98
C VAL A 2 -15.01 -28.36 -21.49
N LEU A 3 -16.03 -28.78 -22.25
CA LEU A 3 -16.13 -28.56 -23.71
C LEU A 3 -15.98 -27.08 -24.15
N PRO A 4 -16.58 -26.08 -23.47
CA PRO A 4 -16.42 -24.68 -23.87
C PRO A 4 -14.99 -24.15 -23.67
N LEU A 5 -14.27 -24.64 -22.65
CA LEU A 5 -12.87 -24.30 -22.41
C LEU A 5 -11.97 -24.87 -23.51
N TYR A 6 -12.25 -26.10 -23.97
CA TYR A 6 -11.48 -26.74 -25.02
C TYR A 6 -11.61 -26.00 -26.36
N VAL A 7 -12.84 -25.64 -26.75
CA VAL A 7 -13.11 -24.86 -27.98
C VAL A 7 -12.50 -23.47 -27.91
N SER A 8 -12.50 -22.85 -26.72
CA SER A 8 -11.89 -21.53 -26.55
C SER A 8 -10.37 -21.58 -26.66
N ILE A 9 -9.72 -22.61 -26.12
CA ILE A 9 -8.25 -22.80 -26.21
C ILE A 9 -7.81 -23.15 -27.64
N GLU A 10 -8.59 -23.96 -28.36
CA GLU A 10 -8.27 -24.34 -29.75
C GLU A 10 -8.33 -23.16 -30.74
N LYS A 11 -9.15 -22.14 -30.43
CA LYS A 11 -9.26 -20.92 -31.24
C LYS A 11 -8.18 -19.86 -30.98
N VAL A 12 -7.31 -20.05 -29.98
CA VAL A 12 -6.20 -19.14 -29.72
C VAL A 12 -5.06 -19.43 -30.70
N ASP A 13 -4.91 -18.56 -31.71
CA ASP A 13 -3.83 -18.66 -32.68
C ASP A 13 -2.47 -18.35 -32.02
N ARG A 14 -1.47 -19.20 -32.23
CA ARG A 14 -0.12 -19.05 -31.66
C ARG A 14 0.53 -17.72 -32.06
N ARG A 15 0.17 -17.19 -33.23
CA ARG A 15 0.66 -15.88 -33.70
C ARG A 15 0.22 -14.72 -32.81
N LEU A 16 -0.96 -14.82 -32.21
CA LEU A 16 -1.44 -13.80 -31.25
C LEU A 16 -0.66 -13.86 -29.94
N ILE A 17 -0.17 -15.04 -29.55
CA ILE A 17 0.68 -15.21 -28.35
C ILE A 17 2.06 -14.58 -28.60
N GLU A 18 2.65 -14.79 -29.77
CA GLU A 18 3.92 -14.15 -30.18
C GLU A 18 3.77 -12.63 -30.30
N ALA A 19 2.68 -12.15 -30.92
CA ALA A 19 2.39 -10.72 -31.00
C ALA A 19 2.15 -10.08 -29.62
N ALA A 20 1.49 -10.80 -28.70
CA ALA A 20 1.34 -10.34 -27.32
C ALA A 20 2.68 -10.28 -26.60
N GLN A 21 3.56 -11.28 -26.80
CA GLN A 21 4.92 -11.28 -26.24
C GLN A 21 5.75 -10.09 -26.76
N ASP A 22 5.61 -9.75 -28.04
CA ASP A 22 6.22 -8.55 -28.63
C ASP A 22 5.63 -7.25 -28.06
N LEU A 23 4.34 -7.24 -27.71
CA LEU A 23 3.64 -6.10 -27.07
C LEU A 23 3.86 -5.97 -25.55
N TYR A 24 4.96 -6.52 -25.02
CA TYR A 24 5.34 -6.57 -23.59
C TYR A 24 4.78 -7.73 -22.74
N ALA A 25 4.06 -8.69 -23.31
CA ALA A 25 3.68 -9.92 -22.59
C ALA A 25 4.80 -10.98 -22.58
N GLY A 26 6.06 -10.56 -22.73
CA GLY A 26 7.23 -11.43 -22.66
C GLY A 26 7.35 -12.09 -21.28
N PRO A 27 7.77 -13.36 -21.20
CA PRO A 27 7.89 -14.06 -19.94
C PRO A 27 9.02 -13.45 -19.12
N TRP A 28 8.69 -13.05 -17.90
CA TRP A 28 9.68 -12.92 -16.81
C TRP A 28 10.87 -12.00 -17.12
N ARG A 29 10.63 -10.69 -17.12
CA ARG A 29 11.76 -9.73 -17.14
C ARG A 29 12.50 -9.80 -15.81
N ARG A 30 13.77 -10.19 -15.86
CA ARG A 30 14.74 -10.26 -14.73
C ARG A 30 14.70 -9.05 -13.76
N GLY A 31 14.28 -7.88 -14.23
CA GLY A 31 14.17 -6.67 -13.41
C GLY A 31 13.18 -6.76 -12.23
N GLY A 32 12.02 -7.41 -12.42
CA GLY A 32 11.02 -7.55 -11.35
C GLY A 32 11.48 -8.49 -10.23
N LEU A 33 12.23 -9.53 -10.60
CA LEU A 33 12.80 -10.48 -9.66
C LEU A 33 13.90 -9.85 -8.79
N ILE A 34 14.76 -9.02 -9.38
CA ILE A 34 15.82 -8.32 -8.65
C ILE A 34 15.22 -7.25 -7.73
N ALA A 35 14.31 -6.42 -8.25
CA ALA A 35 13.66 -5.37 -7.45
C ALA A 35 12.83 -5.96 -6.30
N GLY A 36 12.11 -7.05 -6.56
CA GLY A 36 11.37 -7.79 -5.54
C GLY A 36 12.26 -8.45 -4.51
N ALA A 37 13.40 -9.00 -4.91
CA ALA A 37 14.34 -9.62 -3.98
C ALA A 37 14.97 -8.59 -3.04
N ILE A 38 15.30 -7.40 -3.56
CA ILE A 38 15.84 -6.30 -2.76
C ILE A 38 14.79 -5.78 -1.78
N SER A 39 13.56 -5.49 -2.23
CA SER A 39 12.50 -5.00 -1.36
C SER A 39 12.06 -6.03 -0.32
N GLY A 40 11.90 -7.30 -0.71
CA GLY A 40 11.56 -8.39 0.21
C GLY A 40 12.65 -8.70 1.24
N GLY A 41 13.93 -8.64 0.82
CA GLY A 41 15.06 -8.78 1.73
C GLY A 41 15.13 -7.62 2.74
N LEU A 42 14.97 -6.38 2.28
CA LEU A 42 14.96 -5.19 3.15
C LEU A 42 13.78 -5.21 4.13
N VAL A 43 12.58 -5.59 3.69
CA VAL A 43 11.39 -5.69 4.56
C VAL A 43 11.56 -6.78 5.60
N ALA A 44 12.13 -7.94 5.25
CA ALA A 44 12.40 -9.01 6.21
C ALA A 44 13.44 -8.59 7.27
N ILE A 45 14.50 -7.88 6.86
CA ILE A 45 15.49 -7.32 7.79
C ILE A 45 14.85 -6.25 8.68
N ALA A 46 14.04 -5.35 8.12
CA ALA A 46 13.35 -4.31 8.88
C ALA A 46 12.32 -4.90 9.87
N LEU A 47 11.61 -5.96 9.50
CA LEU A 47 10.71 -6.70 10.40
C LEU A 47 11.50 -7.36 11.53
N GLN A 48 12.67 -7.93 11.24
CA GLN A 48 13.51 -8.57 12.26
C GLN A 48 14.07 -7.56 13.28
N VAL A 49 14.43 -6.36 12.81
CA VAL A 49 14.90 -5.25 13.66
C VAL A 49 13.75 -4.54 14.39
N GLY A 50 12.61 -4.34 13.72
CA GLY A 50 11.48 -3.53 14.21
C GLY A 50 10.50 -4.27 15.11
N LEU A 51 10.31 -5.59 14.93
CA LEU A 51 9.43 -6.41 15.80
C LEU A 51 10.16 -6.96 17.04
N GLY A 52 11.40 -6.55 17.30
CA GLY A 52 12.11 -6.90 18.53
C GLY A 52 12.53 -8.36 18.64
N TYR A 53 12.61 -9.11 17.52
CA TYR A 53 13.09 -10.50 17.53
C TYR A 53 14.52 -10.65 18.06
N GLY A 54 15.30 -9.57 18.14
CA GLY A 54 16.63 -9.57 18.78
C GLY A 54 16.63 -10.01 20.25
N SER A 55 15.52 -9.86 20.98
CA SER A 55 15.46 -10.27 22.40
C SER A 55 15.27 -11.77 22.61
N LEU A 56 14.88 -12.53 21.58
CA LEU A 56 14.69 -13.98 21.66
C LEU A 56 15.95 -14.77 21.31
N ILE A 57 16.96 -14.12 20.71
CA ILE A 57 18.16 -14.79 20.19
C ILE A 57 19.40 -14.53 21.06
N GLY A 58 19.31 -13.67 22.07
CA GLY A 58 20.44 -13.22 22.87
C GLY A 58 21.35 -12.27 22.08
N GLU A 59 21.99 -11.32 22.76
CA GLU A 59 22.93 -10.36 22.13
C GLU A 59 24.14 -11.05 21.45
N ASP A 60 24.34 -12.35 21.71
CA ASP A 60 25.39 -13.20 21.16
C ASP A 60 24.96 -14.01 19.91
N ALA A 61 23.76 -13.76 19.38
CA ALA A 61 23.25 -14.48 18.20
C ALA A 61 24.16 -14.24 16.99
N ALA A 62 24.91 -15.28 16.62
CA ALA A 62 25.79 -15.25 15.47
C ALA A 62 25.06 -14.73 14.22
N PRO A 63 25.75 -13.98 13.34
CA PRO A 63 25.17 -13.49 12.07
C PRO A 63 24.55 -14.62 11.23
N ALA A 64 24.89 -15.88 11.48
CA ALA A 64 24.28 -17.08 10.91
C ALA A 64 22.77 -17.25 11.16
N ALA A 65 22.18 -16.66 12.21
CA ALA A 65 20.75 -16.77 12.52
C ALA A 65 19.87 -15.69 11.85
N VAL A 66 20.47 -14.53 11.49
CA VAL A 66 19.78 -13.40 10.85
C VAL A 66 19.76 -13.56 9.32
N LEU A 67 20.80 -14.15 8.75
CA LEU A 67 20.93 -14.43 7.32
C LEU A 67 19.79 -15.29 6.72
N PRO A 68 19.30 -16.39 7.34
CA PRO A 68 18.28 -17.22 6.73
C PRO A 68 16.93 -16.50 6.54
N LEU A 69 16.52 -15.63 7.47
CA LEU A 69 15.25 -14.88 7.34
C LEU A 69 15.32 -13.83 6.22
N GLY A 70 16.45 -13.14 6.09
CA GLY A 70 16.68 -12.19 5.01
C GLY A 70 16.70 -12.85 3.63
N VAL A 71 17.27 -14.06 3.52
CA VAL A 71 17.27 -14.86 2.28
C VAL A 71 15.85 -15.33 1.95
N ILE A 72 15.08 -15.80 2.93
CA ILE A 72 13.67 -16.18 2.72
C ILE A 72 12.85 -14.97 2.24
N GLY A 73 13.02 -13.80 2.86
CA GLY A 73 12.39 -12.56 2.42
C GLY A 73 12.78 -12.12 1.01
N ALA A 74 14.05 -12.26 0.65
CA ALA A 74 14.53 -11.95 -0.69
C ALA A 74 14.05 -12.95 -1.75
N VAL A 75 13.93 -14.24 -1.42
CA VAL A 75 13.41 -15.26 -2.36
C VAL A 75 11.90 -15.10 -2.55
N ALA A 76 11.14 -14.92 -1.46
CA ALA A 76 9.71 -14.65 -1.53
C ALA A 76 9.43 -13.33 -2.26
N GLY A 77 10.17 -12.27 -1.91
CA GLY A 77 10.10 -10.98 -2.57
C GLY A 77 10.50 -11.05 -4.05
N GLY A 78 11.51 -11.83 -4.41
CA GLY A 78 11.94 -12.02 -5.80
C GLY A 78 10.91 -12.78 -6.64
N LEU A 79 10.29 -13.82 -6.07
CA LEU A 79 9.20 -14.56 -6.73
C LEU A 79 7.96 -13.69 -6.93
N VAL A 80 7.55 -12.96 -5.88
CA VAL A 80 6.41 -12.05 -5.93
C VAL A 80 6.68 -10.86 -6.84
N GLY A 81 7.86 -10.24 -6.76
CA GLY A 81 8.25 -9.12 -7.63
C GLY A 81 8.45 -9.53 -9.08
N GLY A 82 8.95 -10.74 -9.34
CA GLY A 82 9.00 -11.31 -10.68
C GLY A 82 7.61 -11.54 -11.29
N LEU A 83 6.61 -11.80 -10.45
CA LEU A 83 5.21 -11.98 -10.86
C LEU A 83 4.45 -10.65 -10.99
N LEU A 84 4.67 -9.70 -10.07
CA LEU A 84 3.89 -8.45 -9.95
C LEU A 84 4.50 -7.27 -10.72
N ILE A 85 5.83 -7.19 -10.85
CA ILE A 85 6.54 -6.09 -11.52
C ILE A 85 6.83 -6.49 -12.99
N SER A 86 5.85 -7.13 -13.61
CA SER A 86 5.85 -7.29 -15.05
C SER A 86 5.69 -5.90 -15.69
N GLN A 87 6.41 -5.60 -16.76
CA GLN A 87 6.28 -4.31 -17.45
C GLN A 87 4.84 -4.05 -17.90
N ALA A 88 4.06 -5.10 -18.13
CA ALA A 88 2.62 -5.02 -18.36
C ALA A 88 1.86 -4.38 -17.18
N PHE A 89 2.23 -4.68 -15.93
CA PHE A 89 1.59 -4.07 -14.77
C PHE A 89 1.84 -2.55 -14.75
N ILE A 90 3.10 -2.11 -14.83
CA ILE A 90 3.41 -0.67 -14.75
C ILE A 90 2.88 0.11 -15.96
N ARG A 91 2.86 -0.51 -17.15
CA ARG A 91 2.54 0.19 -18.40
C ARG A 91 1.07 0.06 -18.82
N VAL A 92 0.37 -0.96 -18.35
CA VAL A 92 -1.02 -1.26 -18.72
C VAL A 92 -1.92 -1.24 -17.49
N THR A 93 -1.66 -2.09 -16.49
CA THR A 93 -2.56 -2.22 -15.33
C THR A 93 -2.56 -1.00 -14.43
N LEU A 94 -1.40 -0.45 -14.10
CA LEU A 94 -1.23 0.69 -13.22
C LEU A 94 -1.93 1.93 -13.78
N PRO A 95 -1.67 2.41 -15.02
CA PRO A 95 -2.38 3.59 -15.54
C PRO A 95 -3.89 3.36 -15.69
N LEU A 96 -4.33 2.15 -16.04
CA LEU A 96 -5.76 1.84 -16.16
C LEU A 96 -6.47 1.75 -14.79
N SER A 97 -5.73 1.41 -13.73
CA SER A 97 -6.26 1.29 -12.36
C SER A 97 -6.00 2.51 -11.48
N LEU A 98 -5.11 3.44 -11.89
CA LEU A 98 -4.84 4.71 -11.21
C LEU A 98 -6.11 5.42 -10.73
N PRO A 99 -7.15 5.67 -11.57
CA PRO A 99 -8.39 6.32 -11.09
C PRO A 99 -9.08 5.56 -9.94
N GLY A 100 -9.02 4.23 -9.96
CA GLY A 100 -9.56 3.38 -8.89
C GLY A 100 -8.71 3.39 -7.63
N VAL A 101 -7.38 3.35 -7.76
CA VAL A 101 -6.43 3.47 -6.63
C VAL A 101 -6.60 4.83 -5.95
N PHE A 102 -6.80 5.89 -6.72
CA PHE A 102 -7.09 7.21 -6.19
C PHE A 102 -8.40 7.23 -5.39
N ALA A 103 -9.49 6.74 -5.97
CA ALA A 103 -10.77 6.65 -5.27
C ALA A 103 -10.66 5.85 -3.96
N ALA A 104 -9.95 4.72 -3.99
CA ALA A 104 -9.71 3.89 -2.80
C ALA A 104 -8.85 4.60 -1.73
N SER A 105 -7.85 5.39 -2.14
CA SER A 105 -7.02 6.16 -1.21
C SER A 105 -7.83 7.25 -0.49
N ILE A 106 -8.75 7.93 -1.17
CA ILE A 106 -9.63 8.93 -0.54
C ILE A 106 -10.57 8.24 0.46
N LEU A 107 -11.16 7.13 0.03
CA LEU A 107 -12.14 6.38 0.84
C LEU A 107 -11.54 5.87 2.15
N THR A 108 -10.25 5.52 2.16
CA THR A 108 -9.55 5.03 3.35
C THR A 108 -8.94 6.16 4.20
N PHE A 109 -8.56 7.29 3.59
CA PHE A 109 -7.99 8.43 4.31
C PHE A 109 -8.99 9.12 5.24
N ILE A 110 -10.25 9.24 4.82
CA ILE A 110 -11.32 9.90 5.60
C ILE A 110 -11.50 9.25 6.98
N PRO A 111 -11.77 7.93 7.09
CA PRO A 111 -11.91 7.28 8.39
C PRO A 111 -10.57 7.18 9.14
N ALA A 112 -9.43 7.06 8.45
CA ALA A 112 -8.12 6.93 9.09
C ALA A 112 -7.73 8.14 9.97
N ILE A 113 -8.11 9.36 9.58
CA ILE A 113 -7.86 10.56 10.41
C ILE A 113 -8.72 10.56 11.68
N GLY A 114 -9.93 10.01 11.59
CA GLY A 114 -10.93 10.05 12.67
C GLY A 114 -10.93 8.84 13.59
N ASP A 115 -10.12 7.81 13.33
CA ASP A 115 -10.13 6.55 14.06
C ASP A 115 -9.39 6.63 15.40
N TYR A 116 -9.96 7.37 16.34
CA TYR A 116 -9.44 7.51 17.69
C TYR A 116 -9.82 6.32 18.59
N VAL A 117 -10.92 5.62 18.27
CA VAL A 117 -11.42 4.50 19.07
C VAL A 117 -10.50 3.29 18.96
N ASN A 118 -10.08 2.91 17.75
CA ASN A 118 -9.13 1.80 17.61
C ASN A 118 -7.77 2.15 18.23
N ALA A 119 -7.35 3.42 18.13
CA ALA A 119 -6.12 3.89 18.77
C ALA A 119 -6.17 3.81 20.30
N GLN A 120 -7.32 4.06 20.91
CA GLN A 120 -7.48 3.95 22.36
C GLN A 120 -7.53 2.50 22.85
N LEU A 121 -8.07 1.58 22.04
CA LEU A 121 -8.24 0.17 22.41
C LEU A 121 -7.00 -0.70 22.11
N LEU A 122 -6.33 -0.48 20.97
CA LEU A 122 -5.17 -1.27 20.52
C LEU A 122 -3.83 -0.55 20.69
N GLY A 123 -3.84 0.77 20.93
CA GLY A 123 -2.65 1.59 21.06
C GLY A 123 -2.05 1.57 22.48
N SER A 124 -0.78 1.97 22.58
CA SER A 124 -0.13 2.21 23.88
C SER A 124 -0.52 3.59 24.42
N PRO A 125 -0.69 3.77 25.76
CA PRO A 125 -0.99 5.08 26.36
C PRO A 125 0.04 6.19 26.05
N LYS A 126 1.24 5.81 25.61
CA LYS A 126 2.31 6.74 25.21
C LYS A 126 2.17 7.27 23.78
N THR A 127 1.34 6.63 22.95
CA THR A 127 1.18 6.98 21.54
C THR A 127 -0.21 7.56 21.33
N GLN A 128 -0.31 8.88 21.28
CA GLN A 128 -1.60 9.57 21.16
C GLN A 128 -1.83 10.05 19.74
N MET A 129 -2.99 9.72 19.18
CA MET A 129 -3.51 10.33 17.97
C MET A 129 -4.26 11.63 18.30
N VAL A 130 -4.38 12.54 17.33
CA VAL A 130 -5.04 13.84 17.51
C VAL A 130 -6.47 13.70 18.03
N GLY A 131 -7.20 12.67 17.60
CA GLY A 131 -8.55 12.39 18.10
C GLY A 131 -8.58 12.02 19.59
N ASN A 132 -7.61 11.25 20.09
CA ASN A 132 -7.49 10.90 21.51
C ASN A 132 -7.25 12.16 22.36
N VAL A 133 -6.46 13.11 21.84
CA VAL A 133 -6.19 14.39 22.53
C VAL A 133 -7.47 15.22 22.65
N ILE A 134 -8.28 15.31 21.59
CA ILE A 134 -9.54 16.06 21.62
C ILE A 134 -10.52 15.42 22.60
N GLN A 135 -10.70 14.09 22.52
CA GLN A 135 -11.61 13.36 23.40
C GLN A 135 -11.20 13.48 24.88
N GLY A 136 -9.91 13.31 25.19
CA GLY A 136 -9.43 13.42 26.58
C GLY A 136 -9.62 14.83 27.16
N ARG A 137 -9.49 15.88 26.35
CA ARG A 137 -9.79 17.26 26.79
C ARG A 137 -11.29 17.49 27.00
N PHE A 138 -12.14 16.85 26.17
CA PHE A 138 -13.60 17.00 26.23
C PHE A 138 -14.26 16.22 27.37
N LEU A 139 -13.82 14.98 27.61
CA LEU A 139 -14.47 14.04 28.52
C LEU A 139 -13.71 13.81 29.84
N ASP A 140 -12.37 13.86 29.84
CA ASP A 140 -11.60 13.61 31.06
C ASP A 140 -11.31 14.91 31.83
N GLN A 141 -10.96 15.98 31.12
CA GLN A 141 -10.56 17.26 31.73
C GLN A 141 -11.67 18.31 31.77
N ASN A 142 -12.82 18.05 31.14
CA ASN A 142 -13.95 18.98 31.01
C ASN A 142 -13.56 20.38 30.45
N ASP A 143 -12.48 20.45 29.66
CA ASP A 143 -11.99 21.69 29.06
C ASP A 143 -12.57 21.85 27.65
N TYR A 144 -13.88 22.14 27.61
CA TYR A 144 -14.63 22.32 26.37
C TYR A 144 -14.08 23.43 25.46
N PRO A 145 -13.60 24.59 25.96
CA PRO A 145 -13.06 25.65 25.12
C PRO A 145 -11.81 25.22 24.33
N ILE A 146 -10.84 24.59 24.98
CA ILE A 146 -9.62 24.13 24.30
C ILE A 146 -9.94 22.97 23.37
N ALA A 147 -10.78 22.03 23.80
CA ALA A 147 -11.17 20.90 22.96
C ALA A 147 -11.91 21.36 21.69
N ALA A 148 -12.77 22.37 21.78
CA ALA A 148 -13.45 22.97 20.64
C ALA A 148 -12.48 23.67 19.67
N ALA A 149 -11.48 24.40 20.18
CA ALA A 149 -10.46 25.03 19.36
C ALA A 149 -9.62 24.00 18.57
N LEU A 150 -9.24 22.89 19.22
CA LEU A 150 -8.53 21.79 18.58
C LEU A 150 -9.38 21.07 17.53
N ALA A 151 -10.66 20.84 17.80
CA ALA A 151 -11.60 20.26 16.84
C ALA A 151 -11.80 21.16 15.61
N PHE A 152 -11.91 22.49 15.81
CA PHE A 152 -11.98 23.45 14.71
C PHE A 152 -10.71 23.48 13.86
N LEU A 153 -9.53 23.44 14.49
CA LEU A 153 -8.25 23.34 13.78
C LEU A 153 -8.13 22.05 12.97
N LEU A 154 -8.52 20.92 13.55
CA LEU A 154 -8.51 19.63 12.87
C LEU A 154 -9.48 19.64 11.67
N MET A 155 -10.70 20.16 11.87
CA MET A 155 -11.69 20.30 10.80
C MET A 155 -11.17 21.19 9.66
N ALA A 156 -10.59 22.34 9.98
CA ALA A 156 -9.97 23.22 8.98
C ALA A 156 -8.83 22.50 8.23
N GLY A 157 -7.98 21.75 8.95
CA GLY A 157 -6.92 20.94 8.36
C GLY A 157 -7.45 19.88 7.39
N ILE A 158 -8.51 19.15 7.77
CA ILE A 158 -9.15 18.15 6.90
C ILE A 158 -9.74 18.82 5.65
N LEU A 159 -10.44 19.95 5.81
CA LEU A 159 -10.97 20.70 4.67
C LEU A 159 -9.87 21.19 3.72
N ILE A 160 -8.75 21.68 4.26
CA ILE A 160 -7.59 22.07 3.46
C ILE A 160 -6.99 20.85 2.75
N ALA A 161 -6.83 19.73 3.45
CA ALA A 161 -6.28 18.50 2.86
C ALA A 161 -7.17 17.99 1.72
N ILE A 162 -8.50 17.95 1.91
CA ILE A 162 -9.47 17.56 0.88
C ILE A 162 -9.46 18.56 -0.28
N ALA A 163 -9.42 19.87 0.00
CA ALA A 163 -9.38 20.89 -1.04
C ALA A 163 -8.08 20.84 -1.85
N LEU A 164 -6.94 20.64 -1.19
CA LEU A 164 -5.64 20.46 -1.83
C LEU A 164 -5.62 19.19 -2.67
N TYR A 165 -6.13 18.07 -2.14
CA TYR A 165 -6.23 16.81 -2.84
C TYR A 165 -7.11 16.94 -4.09
N ALA A 166 -8.30 17.52 -3.94
CA ALA A 166 -9.21 17.80 -5.05
C ALA A 166 -8.60 18.78 -6.07
N LYS A 167 -7.80 19.75 -5.64
CA LYS A 167 -7.13 20.71 -6.53
C LYS A 167 -5.92 20.12 -7.26
N LEU A 168 -5.13 19.26 -6.60
CA LEU A 168 -3.99 18.59 -7.20
C LEU A 168 -4.41 17.57 -8.27
N LEU A 169 -5.59 16.97 -8.11
CA LEU A 169 -6.06 15.89 -8.98
C LEU A 169 -7.26 16.28 -9.88
N GLY A 170 -7.93 17.39 -9.61
CA GLY A 170 -9.19 17.77 -10.26
C GLY A 170 -9.06 19.01 -11.14
N THR A 171 -8.53 18.87 -12.36
CA THR A 171 -8.87 19.78 -13.48
C THR A 171 -8.83 19.13 -14.89
N GLU A 172 -8.60 17.83 -15.05
CA GLU A 172 -8.45 17.24 -16.42
C GLU A 172 -9.33 16.03 -16.75
N GLU A 173 -9.89 15.29 -15.78
CA GLU A 173 -10.75 14.11 -16.09
C GLU A 173 -12.26 14.37 -16.08
N LEU A 174 -12.74 15.54 -15.61
CA LEU A 174 -14.18 15.87 -15.57
C LEU A 174 -14.60 16.99 -16.53
N THR A 175 -13.66 17.62 -17.25
CA THR A 175 -14.01 18.38 -18.46
C THR A 175 -13.83 17.46 -19.65
N GLY A 176 -14.74 16.49 -19.77
CA GLY A 176 -15.00 15.78 -21.01
C GLY A 176 -15.28 16.80 -22.10
N GLY A 177 -14.26 17.11 -22.88
CA GLY A 177 -14.31 18.19 -23.84
C GLY A 177 -13.07 18.25 -24.70
N ARG A 178 -12.87 17.24 -25.56
CA ARG A 178 -12.80 17.42 -27.03
C ARG A 178 -12.23 16.19 -27.76
N ALA A 179 -12.93 15.90 -28.87
CA ALA A 179 -12.55 15.19 -30.09
C ALA A 179 -12.29 13.68 -29.98
#